data_AF-A0A815QBH0-F1
#
_entry.id   AF-A0A815QBH0-F1
#
_cell.length_a   1.000
_cell.length_b   1.000
_cell.length_c   1.000
_cell.angle_alpha   90.00
_cell.angle_beta   90.00
_cell.angle_gamma   90.00
#
_symmetry.space_group_name_H-M   'P 1'
#
loop_
_entity.id
_entity.type
_entity.pdbx_description
1 polymer ?
#
loop_
_entity_poly.entity_id
_entity_poly.type
_entity_poly.pdbx_seq_one_letter_code
_entity_poly.pdbx_strand_id
1 'polypeptide(L)'
;MTVAIIPGLVIFMFGLGTIRHLKKLRTAVGTTTDRTQSQFRMRKTDRELMRMLIGQIVLIFISWIPHAAERIYVVITLNEVKTPLRTAQDNLWDQIMWIETTFDSSLSFYVYLFTGGILFRQTLRKMFRCAALTSRTTALNDMSLTQAQTIN
;
A
#
# COMPACT_ATOMS: atom_id res chain seq x y z
N MET A 1 -16.69 6.77 -17.54
CA MET A 1 -16.16 7.46 -16.33
C MET A 1 -16.91 7.13 -15.03
N THR A 2 -18.18 6.71 -15.06
CA THR A 2 -18.93 6.23 -13.87
C THR A 2 -18.40 4.92 -13.27
N VAL A 3 -17.69 4.13 -14.07
CA VAL A 3 -17.19 2.79 -13.69
C VAL A 3 -16.08 2.84 -12.62
N ALA A 4 -15.40 3.98 -12.41
CA ALA A 4 -14.33 4.11 -11.42
C ALA A 4 -14.82 4.52 -10.01
N ILE A 5 -16.02 5.10 -9.92
CA ILE A 5 -16.62 5.55 -8.64
C ILE A 5 -17.14 4.34 -7.84
N ILE A 6 -17.67 3.34 -8.55
CA ILE A 6 -18.29 2.16 -7.96
C ILE A 6 -17.27 1.31 -7.17
N PRO A 7 -16.07 0.98 -7.70
CA PRO A 7 -15.05 0.27 -6.94
C PRO A 7 -14.64 1.00 -5.66
N GLY A 8 -14.47 2.33 -5.71
CA GLY A 8 -14.09 3.13 -4.55
C GLY A 8 -15.15 3.08 -3.44
N LEU A 9 -16.43 3.24 -3.79
CA LEU A 9 -17.54 3.14 -2.84
C LEU A 9 -17.71 1.71 -2.29
N VAL A 10 -17.53 0.69 -3.11
CA VAL A 10 -17.60 -0.71 -2.69
C VAL A 10 -16.48 -1.04 -1.71
N ILE A 11 -15.23 -0.64 -2.02
CA ILE A 11 -14.07 -0.83 -1.13
C ILE A 11 -14.26 -0.07 0.18
N PHE A 12 -14.81 1.14 0.14
CA PHE A 12 -15.12 1.93 1.34
C PHE A 12 -16.18 1.25 2.22
N MET A 13 -17.27 0.78 1.61
CA MET A 13 -18.32 0.05 2.31
C MET A 13 -17.79 -1.27 2.90
N PHE A 14 -16.97 -1.99 2.15
CA PHE A 14 -16.29 -3.20 2.62
C PHE A 14 -15.32 -2.90 3.76
N GLY A 15 -14.58 -1.80 3.70
CA GLY A 15 -13.70 -1.33 4.76
C GLY A 15 -14.46 -1.05 6.06
N LEU A 16 -15.55 -0.30 5.98
CA LEU A 16 -16.44 -0.04 7.12
C LEU A 16 -17.07 -1.31 7.68
N GLY A 17 -17.51 -2.22 6.79
CA GLY A 17 -18.04 -3.53 7.16
C GLY A 17 -17.01 -4.37 7.91
N THR A 18 -15.78 -4.43 7.42
CA THR A 18 -14.67 -5.15 8.04
C THR A 18 -14.33 -4.60 9.41
N ILE A 19 -14.31 -3.26 9.58
CA ILE A 19 -14.13 -2.60 10.90
C ILE A 19 -15.21 -3.05 11.89
N ARG A 20 -16.48 -3.01 11.47
CA ARG A 20 -17.62 -3.36 12.35
C ARG A 20 -17.59 -4.84 12.71
N HIS A 21 -17.29 -5.71 11.75
CA HIS A 21 -17.22 -7.15 11.98
C HIS A 21 -16.06 -7.49 12.91
N LEU A 22 -14.89 -6.84 12.74
CA LEU A 22 -13.73 -7.03 13.60
C LEU A 22 -13.95 -6.54 15.03
N LYS A 23 -14.70 -5.45 15.23
CA LYS A 23 -15.14 -5.00 16.56
C LYS A 23 -16.05 -6.05 17.21
N LYS A 24 -17.02 -6.60 16.47
CA LYS A 24 -17.93 -7.66 16.94
C LYS A 24 -17.18 -8.94 17.32
N LEU A 25 -16.21 -9.35 16.49
CA LEU A 25 -15.36 -10.52 16.73
C LEU A 25 -14.46 -10.34 17.97
N ARG A 26 -14.01 -9.12 18.23
CA ARG A 26 -13.18 -8.80 19.40
C ARG A 26 -13.99 -8.85 20.70
N THR A 27 -15.25 -8.42 20.68
CA THR A 27 -16.17 -8.54 21.84
C THR A 27 -16.60 -9.99 22.07
N ALA A 28 -16.80 -10.78 21.02
CA ALA A 28 -17.21 -12.18 21.13
C ALA A 28 -16.09 -13.13 21.58
N VAL A 29 -14.82 -12.81 21.29
CA VAL A 29 -13.67 -13.66 21.68
C VAL A 29 -13.12 -13.30 23.08
N GLY A 30 -13.70 -12.32 23.77
CA GLY A 30 -13.32 -11.97 25.15
C GLY A 30 -13.75 -12.99 26.22
N THR A 31 -14.54 -14.01 25.86
CA THR A 31 -15.19 -14.92 26.82
C THR A 31 -14.78 -16.39 26.70
N THR A 32 -13.80 -16.75 25.86
CA THR A 32 -13.32 -18.15 25.76
C THR A 32 -11.81 -18.23 25.96
N THR A 33 -11.44 -18.81 27.09
CA THR A 33 -10.15 -18.70 27.80
C THR A 33 -8.94 -19.42 27.16
N ASP A 34 -9.04 -20.20 26.09
CA ASP A 34 -7.91 -21.05 25.65
C ASP A 34 -7.50 -20.93 24.18
N ARG A 35 -7.00 -19.77 23.75
CA ARG A 35 -6.44 -19.64 22.39
C ARG A 35 -5.02 -19.08 22.37
N THR A 36 -4.08 -20.03 22.37
CA THR A 36 -2.76 -20.05 21.71
C THR A 36 -2.15 -18.68 21.37
N GLN A 37 -0.96 -18.43 21.92
CA GLN A 37 -0.07 -17.28 21.71
C GLN A 37 0.13 -16.89 20.21
N SER A 38 -0.11 -17.80 19.27
CA SER A 38 -0.10 -17.53 17.82
C SER A 38 -1.23 -16.60 17.36
N GLN A 39 -2.44 -16.70 17.92
CA GLN A 39 -3.56 -15.82 17.57
C GLN A 39 -3.33 -14.37 18.00
N PHE A 40 -2.64 -14.16 19.13
CA PHE A 40 -2.32 -12.80 19.61
C PHE A 40 -1.34 -12.08 18.69
N ARG A 41 -0.35 -12.80 18.13
CA ARG A 41 0.58 -12.25 17.13
C ARG A 41 -0.12 -11.93 15.82
N MET A 42 -0.96 -12.83 15.32
CA MET A 42 -1.71 -12.65 14.07
C MET A 42 -2.66 -11.44 14.14
N ARG A 43 -3.32 -11.23 15.29
CA ARG A 43 -4.18 -10.07 15.56
C ARG A 43 -3.46 -8.72 15.60
N LYS A 44 -2.16 -8.71 15.91
CA LYS A 44 -1.37 -7.47 15.95
C LYS A 44 -1.01 -7.02 14.54
N THR A 45 -0.58 -7.95 13.69
CA THR A 45 -0.33 -7.71 12.26
C THR A 45 -1.59 -7.21 11.56
N ASP A 46 -2.74 -7.81 11.87
CA ASP A 46 -4.02 -7.45 11.26
C ASP A 46 -4.49 -6.03 11.63
N ARG A 47 -4.23 -5.58 12.88
CA ARG A 47 -4.47 -4.19 13.29
C ARG A 47 -3.57 -3.20 12.55
N GLU A 48 -2.30 -3.55 12.35
CA GLU A 48 -1.36 -2.67 11.64
C GLU A 48 -1.74 -2.55 10.17
N LEU A 49 -2.14 -3.65 9.53
CA LEU A 49 -2.65 -3.66 8.16
C LEU A 49 -3.93 -2.83 8.02
N MET A 50 -4.86 -2.93 8.97
CA MET A 50 -6.07 -2.11 8.99
C MET A 50 -5.77 -0.61 9.16
N ARG A 51 -4.84 -0.26 10.06
CA ARG A 51 -4.47 1.15 10.30
C ARG A 51 -3.81 1.76 9.06
N MET A 52 -3.01 0.97 8.34
CA MET A 52 -2.44 1.31 7.04
C MET A 52 -3.55 1.57 6.01
N LEU A 53 -4.48 0.64 5.85
CA LEU A 53 -5.57 0.76 4.88
C LEU A 53 -6.44 1.99 5.14
N ILE A 54 -6.73 2.31 6.41
CA ILE A 54 -7.49 3.51 6.77
C ILE A 54 -6.71 4.79 6.42
N GLY A 55 -5.40 4.84 6.72
CA GLY A 55 -4.57 5.99 6.38
C GLY A 55 -4.51 6.22 4.86
N GLN A 56 -4.38 5.15 4.10
CA GLN A 56 -4.40 5.18 2.65
C GLN A 56 -5.77 5.65 2.10
N ILE A 57 -6.88 5.12 2.62
CA ILE A 57 -8.22 5.56 2.23
C ILE A 57 -8.42 7.05 2.49
N VAL A 58 -7.95 7.58 3.64
CA VAL A 58 -8.07 9.01 3.97
C VAL A 58 -7.24 9.88 3.03
N LEU A 59 -6.00 9.49 2.72
CA LEU A 59 -5.13 10.21 1.79
C LEU A 59 -5.74 10.26 0.39
N ILE A 60 -6.19 9.11 -0.13
CA ILE A 60 -6.91 9.03 -1.41
C ILE A 60 -8.13 9.94 -1.40
N PHE A 61 -8.89 9.97 -0.31
CA PHE A 61 -10.09 10.82 -0.21
C PHE A 61 -9.76 12.32 -0.30
N ILE A 62 -8.68 12.75 0.36
CA ILE A 62 -8.22 14.14 0.32
C ILE A 62 -7.76 14.51 -1.10
N SER A 63 -7.01 13.61 -1.75
CA SER A 63 -6.56 13.75 -3.14
C SER A 63 -7.70 13.72 -4.17
N TRP A 64 -8.81 13.05 -3.86
CA TRP A 64 -9.95 12.96 -4.75
C TRP A 64 -10.75 14.26 -4.87
N ILE A 65 -10.77 15.07 -3.81
CA ILE A 65 -11.49 16.36 -3.76
C ILE A 65 -10.98 17.35 -4.83
N PRO A 66 -9.68 17.70 -4.91
CA PRO A 66 -9.19 18.61 -5.93
C PRO A 66 -9.38 18.03 -7.34
N HIS A 67 -9.23 16.71 -7.49
CA HIS A 67 -9.41 16.04 -8.77
C HIS A 67 -10.87 16.08 -9.27
N ALA A 68 -11.85 15.94 -8.37
CA ALA A 68 -13.26 16.08 -8.69
C ALA A 68 -13.63 17.54 -9.02
N ALA A 69 -13.07 18.50 -8.27
CA ALA A 69 -13.31 19.92 -8.50
C ALA A 69 -12.79 20.39 -9.86
N GLU A 70 -11.57 20.00 -10.23
CA GLU A 70 -10.98 20.25 -11.54
C GLU A 70 -11.85 19.69 -12.68
N ARG A 71 -12.33 18.45 -12.54
CA ARG A 71 -13.18 17.82 -13.57
C ARG A 71 -14.50 18.54 -13.77
N ILE A 72 -15.15 18.96 -12.68
CA ILE A 72 -16.37 19.76 -12.75
C ILE A 72 -16.08 21.09 -13.47
N TYR A 73 -14.97 21.73 -13.12
CA TYR A 73 -14.55 22.97 -13.75
C TYR A 73 -14.32 22.83 -15.26
N VAL A 74 -13.63 21.78 -15.71
CA VAL A 74 -13.41 21.49 -17.13
C VAL A 74 -14.72 21.24 -17.88
N VAL A 75 -15.66 20.50 -17.28
CA VAL A 75 -16.97 20.23 -17.91
C VAL A 75 -17.80 21.50 -18.07
N ILE A 76 -17.78 22.40 -17.08
CA ILE A 76 -18.51 23.68 -17.14
C ILE A 76 -17.88 24.62 -18.18
N THR A 77 -16.55 24.65 -18.28
CA THR A 77 -15.81 25.57 -19.16
C THR A 77 -15.49 25.00 -20.54
N LEU A 78 -16.11 23.86 -20.91
CA LEU A 78 -15.78 23.11 -22.13
C LEU A 78 -16.11 23.88 -23.42
N ASN A 79 -17.07 24.81 -23.36
CA ASN A 79 -17.52 25.62 -24.49
C ASN A 79 -16.95 27.05 -24.48
N GLU A 80 -16.14 27.42 -23.49
CA GLU A 80 -15.50 28.74 -23.45
C GLU A 80 -14.20 28.73 -24.26
N VAL A 81 -13.99 29.77 -25.07
CA VAL A 81 -12.71 29.99 -25.76
C VAL A 81 -11.65 30.36 -24.72
N LYS A 82 -10.72 29.44 -24.47
CA LYS A 82 -9.67 29.62 -23.45
C LYS A 82 -8.53 30.50 -23.97
N THR A 83 -8.02 31.37 -23.10
CA THR A 83 -6.80 32.15 -23.38
C THR A 83 -5.56 31.24 -23.29
N PRO A 84 -4.44 31.59 -23.96
CA PRO A 84 -3.23 30.78 -23.94
C PRO A 84 -2.68 30.53 -22.53
N LEU A 85 -2.80 31.54 -21.65
CA LEU A 85 -2.40 31.45 -20.25
C LEU A 85 -3.23 30.41 -19.48
N ARG A 86 -4.55 30.37 -19.72
CA ARG A 86 -5.46 29.43 -19.05
C ARG A 86 -5.22 28.00 -19.51
N THR A 87 -4.93 27.80 -20.80
CA THR A 87 -4.52 26.50 -21.34
C THR A 87 -3.19 26.02 -20.72
N ALA A 88 -2.23 26.91 -20.48
CA ALA A 88 -0.99 26.55 -19.80
C ALA A 88 -1.21 26.15 -18.32
N GLN A 89 -2.13 26.82 -17.62
CA GLN A 89 -2.52 26.46 -16.25
C GLN A 89 -3.22 25.10 -16.19
N ASP A 90 -4.17 24.84 -17.09
CA ASP A 90 -4.88 23.56 -17.17
C ASP A 90 -3.87 22.41 -17.42
N ASN A 91 -2.92 22.60 -18.34
CA ASN A 91 -1.87 21.61 -18.60
C ASN A 91 -0.97 21.37 -17.38
N LEU A 92 -0.66 22.41 -16.60
CA LEU A 92 0.14 22.26 -15.39
C LEU A 92 -0.62 21.46 -14.32
N TRP A 93 -1.91 21.72 -14.16
CA TRP A 93 -2.78 20.94 -13.27
C TRP A 93 -2.89 19.49 -13.68
N ASP A 94 -3.11 19.21 -14.97
CA ASP A 94 -3.14 17.85 -15.50
C ASP A 94 -1.84 17.09 -15.19
N GLN A 95 -0.67 17.74 -15.31
CA GLN A 95 0.62 17.13 -14.98
C GLN A 95 0.78 16.84 -13.48
N ILE A 96 0.33 17.75 -12.61
CA ILE A 96 0.33 17.54 -11.16
C ILE A 96 -0.54 16.34 -10.79
N MET A 97 -1.74 16.24 -11.37
CA MET A 97 -2.66 15.10 -11.14
C MET A 97 -2.06 13.78 -11.63
N TRP A 98 -1.31 13.80 -12.73
CA TRP A 98 -0.63 12.62 -13.26
C TRP A 98 0.47 12.11 -12.31
N ILE A 99 1.26 13.03 -11.75
CA ILE A 99 2.26 12.72 -10.73
C ILE A 99 1.58 12.17 -9.47
N GLU A 100 0.48 12.78 -9.02
CA GLU A 100 -0.28 12.33 -7.85
C GLU A 100 -0.83 10.91 -8.04
N THR A 101 -1.34 10.57 -9.22
CA THR A 101 -1.83 9.22 -9.53
C THR A 101 -0.71 8.18 -9.50
N THR A 102 0.47 8.54 -10.01
CA THR A 102 1.67 7.70 -9.96
C THR A 102 2.18 7.56 -8.51
N PHE A 103 2.05 8.64 -7.74
CA PHE A 103 2.43 8.67 -6.34
C PHE A 103 1.51 7.79 -5.48
N ASP A 104 0.20 7.74 -5.73
CA ASP A 104 -0.74 6.89 -4.99
C ASP A 104 -0.39 5.39 -5.09
N SER A 105 0.04 4.96 -6.29
CA SER A 105 0.56 3.60 -6.51
C SER A 105 1.80 3.30 -5.65
N SER A 106 2.64 4.32 -5.46
CA SER A 106 3.87 4.26 -4.65
C SER A 106 3.58 4.46 -3.15
N LEU A 107 2.50 5.17 -2.82
CA LEU A 107 2.13 5.56 -1.47
C LEU A 107 1.75 4.35 -0.63
N SER A 108 1.10 3.34 -1.24
CA SER A 108 0.86 2.04 -0.59
C SER A 108 2.16 1.43 -0.03
N PHE A 109 3.26 1.52 -0.80
CA PHE A 109 4.57 1.03 -0.36
C PHE A 109 5.16 1.90 0.75
N TYR A 110 5.07 3.23 0.66
CA TYR A 110 5.58 4.13 1.70
C TYR A 110 4.78 4.04 3.00
N VAL A 111 3.46 3.96 2.93
CA VAL A 111 2.61 3.76 4.11
C VAL A 111 2.92 2.40 4.74
N TYR A 112 3.22 1.37 3.94
CA TYR A 112 3.72 0.07 4.46
C TYR A 112 5.09 0.21 5.14
N LEU A 113 6.01 0.98 4.55
CA LEU A 113 7.35 1.24 5.08
C LEU A 113 7.31 2.00 6.43
N PHE A 114 6.46 3.02 6.54
CA PHE A 114 6.31 3.84 7.74
C PHE A 114 5.47 3.17 8.82
N THR A 115 4.36 2.53 8.46
CA THR A 115 3.42 1.91 9.42
C THR A 115 3.93 0.55 9.91
N GLY A 116 4.58 -0.23 9.03
CA GLY A 116 5.21 -1.51 9.36
C GLY A 116 6.60 -1.36 10.00
N GLY A 117 7.05 -0.15 10.33
CA GLY A 117 8.46 0.20 10.55
C GLY A 117 9.28 -0.69 11.49
N ILE A 118 8.69 -1.42 12.45
CA ILE A 118 9.43 -2.40 13.26
C ILE A 118 9.40 -3.81 12.63
N LEU A 119 8.21 -4.30 12.28
CA LEU A 119 8.02 -5.64 11.71
C LEU A 119 8.62 -5.75 10.30
N PHE A 120 8.41 -4.75 9.46
CA PHE A 120 8.97 -4.67 8.11
C PHE A 120 10.49 -4.55 8.13
N ARG A 121 11.06 -3.70 9.00
CA ARG A 121 12.54 -3.62 9.15
C ARG A 121 13.13 -4.92 9.70
N GLN A 122 12.41 -5.68 10.51
CA GLN A 122 12.82 -7.01 10.96
C GLN A 122 12.76 -8.04 9.83
N THR A 123 11.70 -8.03 9.02
CA THR A 123 11.56 -8.93 7.87
C THR A 123 12.57 -8.62 6.77
N LEU A 124 12.81 -7.34 6.45
CA LEU A 124 13.86 -6.92 5.53
C LEU A 124 15.25 -7.36 6.04
N ARG A 125 15.56 -7.11 7.31
CA ARG A 125 16.83 -7.58 7.88
C ARG A 125 16.98 -9.10 7.80
N LYS A 126 15.89 -9.87 7.98
CA LYS A 126 15.91 -11.32 7.78
C LYS A 126 16.15 -11.70 6.33
N MET A 127 15.48 -11.05 5.37
CA MET A 127 15.68 -11.32 3.96
C MET A 127 17.10 -10.99 3.51
N PHE A 128 17.64 -9.84 3.89
CA PHE A 128 19.03 -9.47 3.57
C PHE A 128 20.05 -10.40 4.22
N ARG A 129 19.83 -10.84 5.47
CA ARG A 129 20.67 -11.87 6.09
C ARG A 129 20.57 -13.21 5.37
N CYS A 130 19.39 -13.63 4.95
CA CYS A 130 19.20 -14.86 4.20
C CYS A 130 19.89 -14.80 2.85
N ALA A 131 19.71 -13.70 2.11
CA ALA A 131 20.36 -13.50 0.81
C ALA A 131 21.89 -13.54 0.93
N ALA A 132 22.46 -12.87 1.94
CA ALA A 132 23.90 -12.90 2.19
C ALA A 132 24.43 -14.30 2.56
N LEU A 133 23.65 -15.09 3.30
CA LEU A 133 24.00 -16.47 3.64
C LEU A 133 23.90 -17.40 2.44
N THR A 134 22.87 -17.24 1.60
CA THR A 134 22.73 -17.99 0.35
C THR A 134 23.92 -17.72 -0.56
N SER A 135 24.29 -16.46 -0.79
CA SER A 135 25.47 -16.11 -1.61
C SER A 135 26.77 -16.71 -1.08
N ARG A 136 26.92 -16.84 0.24
CA ARG A 136 28.10 -17.46 0.87
C ARG A 136 28.13 -18.98 0.72
N THR A 137 26.96 -19.62 0.69
CA THR A 137 26.84 -21.06 0.53
C THR A 137 27.10 -21.49 -0.91
N THR A 138 26.64 -20.69 -1.89
CA THR A 138 26.94 -20.91 -3.31
C THR A 138 28.44 -20.82 -3.57
N ALA A 139 29.11 -19.80 -3.03
CA ALA A 139 30.57 -19.65 -3.17
C ALA A 139 31.38 -20.81 -2.56
N LEU A 140 30.92 -21.39 -1.45
CA LEU A 140 31.57 -22.55 -0.83
C LEU A 140 31.36 -23.84 -1.63
N ASN A 141 30.18 -24.03 -2.22
CA ASN A 141 29.93 -25.17 -3.10
C ASN A 141 30.80 -25.11 -4.36
N ASP A 142 30.98 -23.95 -4.97
CA ASP A 142 31.84 -23.79 -6.16
C ASP A 142 33.31 -24.08 -5.83
N MET A 143 33.80 -23.66 -4.65
CA MET A 143 35.16 -23.99 -4.20
C MET A 143 35.36 -25.49 -3.95
N SER A 144 34.35 -26.18 -3.42
CA SER A 144 34.42 -27.63 -3.17
C SER A 144 34.41 -28.46 -4.45
N LEU A 145 33.63 -28.05 -5.46
CA LEU A 145 33.63 -28.66 -6.80
C LEU A 145 34.97 -28.48 -7.51
N THR A 146 35.61 -27.32 -7.35
CA THR A 146 36.91 -27.02 -7.96
C THR A 146 38.03 -27.89 -7.35
N GLN A 147 38.00 -28.12 -6.03
CA GLN A 147 38.95 -29.03 -5.37
C GLN A 147 38.70 -30.51 -5.74
N ALA A 148 37.44 -30.92 -5.92
CA ALA A 148 37.12 -32.28 -6.33
C ALA A 148 37.59 -32.60 -7.76
N GLN A 149 37.68 -31.59 -8.64
CA GLN A 149 38.21 -31.75 -10.00
C GLN A 149 39.75 -31.75 -10.08
N THR A 150 40.46 -31.28 -9.05
CA THR A 150 41.94 -31.24 -9.05
C THR A 150 42.61 -32.50 -8.52
N ILE A 151 41.82 -33.45 -8.00
CA ILE A 151 42.31 -34.71 -7.39
C ILE A 151 42.14 -35.92 -8.35
N ASN A 152 41.47 -35.74 -9.49
CA ASN A 152 41.45 -36.70 -10.61
C ASN A 152 42.39 -36.24 -11.72
#